data_AF-A0A1C6R3U5-F1
#
_entry.id   AF-A0A1C6R3U5-F1
#
_cell.length_a   1.000
_cell.length_b   1.000
_cell.length_c   1.000
_cell.angle_alpha   90.00
_cell.angle_beta   90.00
_cell.angle_gamma   90.00
#
_symmetry.space_group_name_H-M   'P 1'
#
loop_
_entity.id
_entity.type
_entity.pdbx_description
1 polymer ?
#
loop_
_entity_poly.entity_id
_entity_poly.type
_entity_poly.pdbx_seq_one_letter_code
_entity_poly.pdbx_strand_id
1 'polypeptide(L)'
;MLSTMVRGRRVLLPNTLAEIRAALPEGRRAEFDRVIGTTPLEQVRQVAIMDFALPDDAQDEDAEIVARIDSGDWTGVVHEDGTPVTP
;
A
#
# COMPACT_ATOMS: atom_id res chain seq x y z
N MET A 1 12.84 -12.09 -0.90
CA MET A 1 12.88 -10.67 -1.30
C MET A 1 11.51 -10.33 -1.86
N LEU A 2 10.75 -9.47 -1.19
CA LEU A 2 9.42 -9.05 -1.63
C LEU A 2 9.57 -7.87 -2.61
N SER A 3 8.83 -7.90 -3.71
CA SER A 3 8.84 -6.79 -4.68
C SER A 3 7.44 -6.54 -5.19
N THR A 4 7.10 -5.26 -5.41
CA THR A 4 5.83 -4.83 -5.99
C THR A 4 6.07 -3.94 -7.22
N MET A 5 5.02 -3.65 -7.96
CA MET A 5 5.02 -2.67 -9.04
C MET A 5 4.34 -1.39 -8.55
N VAL A 6 5.00 -0.25 -8.71
CA VAL A 6 4.45 1.08 -8.42
C VAL A 6 4.69 1.96 -9.63
N ARG A 7 3.64 2.53 -10.24
CA ARG A 7 3.73 3.34 -11.47
C ARG A 7 4.58 2.69 -12.56
N GLY A 8 4.39 1.39 -12.78
CA GLY A 8 5.13 0.61 -13.79
C GLY A 8 6.61 0.32 -13.46
N ARG A 9 7.10 0.73 -12.28
CA ARG A 9 8.46 0.46 -11.81
C ARG A 9 8.46 -0.65 -10.76
N ARG A 10 9.42 -1.55 -10.85
CA ARG A 10 9.62 -2.58 -9.82
C ARG A 10 10.26 -1.96 -8.59
N VAL A 11 9.57 -2.01 -7.46
CA VAL A 11 10.06 -1.55 -6.16
C VAL A 11 10.37 -2.76 -5.28
N LEU A 12 11.56 -2.75 -4.69
CA LEU A 12 11.97 -3.74 -3.71
C LEU A 12 11.49 -3.29 -2.33
N LEU A 13 10.75 -4.16 -1.66
CA LEU A 13 10.24 -3.85 -0.33
C LEU A 13 11.18 -4.42 0.73
N PRO A 14 11.40 -3.68 1.83
CA PRO A 14 11.99 -4.22 3.05
C PRO A 14 11.26 -5.50 3.49
N ASN A 15 12.00 -6.47 4.03
CA ASN A 15 11.51 -7.83 4.31
C ASN A 15 11.33 -8.10 5.81
N THR A 16 11.67 -7.15 6.68
CA THR A 16 11.44 -7.22 8.14
C THR A 16 10.90 -5.91 8.68
N LEU A 17 10.22 -5.95 9.83
CA LEU A 17 9.74 -4.75 10.53
C LEU A 17 10.90 -3.79 10.87
N ALA A 18 12.08 -4.32 11.18
CA ALA A 18 13.28 -3.52 11.46
C ALA A 18 13.77 -2.79 10.20
N GLU A 19 13.78 -3.46 9.05
CA GLU A 19 14.15 -2.83 7.78
C GLU A 19 13.13 -1.77 7.35
N ILE A 20 11.83 -2.04 7.52
CA ILE A 20 10.76 -1.05 7.26
C ILE A 20 10.99 0.19 8.13
N ARG A 21 11.14 0.00 9.45
CA ARG A 21 11.39 1.10 10.39
C ARG A 21 12.65 1.90 10.06
N ALA A 22 13.71 1.23 9.63
CA ALA A 22 14.97 1.88 9.26
C ALA A 22 14.82 2.77 8.02
N ALA A 23 14.01 2.33 7.05
CA ALA A 23 13.73 3.08 5.82
C ALA A 23 12.84 4.31 6.05
N LEU A 24 12.06 4.35 7.13
CA LEU A 24 11.19 5.48 7.45
C LEU A 24 11.98 6.74 7.87
N PRO A 25 11.50 7.95 7.50
CA PRO A 25 11.96 9.21 8.08
C PRO A 25 11.85 9.19 9.61
N GLU A 26 12.76 9.87 10.29
CA GLU A 26 12.86 9.84 11.76
C GLU A 26 11.53 10.15 12.47
N GLY A 27 10.78 11.15 11.98
CA GLY A 27 9.49 11.53 12.53
C GLY A 27 8.39 10.46 12.42
N ARG A 28 8.48 9.52 11.45
CA ARG A 28 7.50 8.45 11.27
C ARG A 28 7.84 7.17 12.04
N ARG A 29 9.04 7.05 12.60
CA ARG A 29 9.46 5.84 13.33
C ARG A 29 8.68 5.64 14.62
N ALA A 30 8.39 6.72 15.36
CA ALA A 30 7.58 6.65 16.57
C ALA A 30 6.12 6.26 16.27
N GLU A 31 5.60 6.74 15.14
CA GLU A 31 4.27 6.34 14.65
C GLU A 31 4.25 4.85 14.29
N PHE A 32 5.26 4.37 13.55
CA PHE A 32 5.41 2.96 13.22
C PHE A 32 5.43 2.09 14.49
N ASP A 33 6.26 2.43 15.46
CA ASP A 33 6.39 1.67 16.71
C ASP A 33 5.04 1.58 17.45
N ARG A 34 4.31 2.71 17.51
CA ARG A 34 2.98 2.76 18.13
C ARG A 34 1.97 1.91 17.36
N VAL A 35 1.83 2.12 16.06
CA VAL A 35 0.84 1.44 15.22
C VAL A 35 1.07 -0.06 15.25
N ILE A 36 2.29 -0.51 14.94
CA ILE A 36 2.65 -1.94 14.94
C ILE A 36 2.47 -2.56 16.33
N GLY A 37 2.86 -1.85 17.40
CA GLY A 37 2.71 -2.35 18.77
C GLY A 37 1.26 -2.52 19.22
N THR A 38 0.31 -1.84 18.57
CA THR A 38 -1.14 -1.93 18.88
C THR A 38 -1.96 -2.71 17.84
N THR A 39 -1.35 -3.10 16.73
CA THR A 39 -2.05 -3.80 15.64
C THR A 39 -2.25 -5.27 16.02
N PRO A 40 -3.44 -5.86 15.83
CA PRO A 40 -3.65 -7.29 15.98
C PRO A 40 -2.65 -8.10 15.15
N LEU A 41 -2.10 -9.17 15.72
CA LEU A 41 -0.98 -9.91 15.10
C LEU A 41 -1.30 -10.39 13.68
N GLU A 42 -2.53 -10.77 13.42
CA GLU A 42 -3.00 -11.22 12.10
C GLU A 42 -3.01 -10.10 11.04
N GLN A 43 -2.99 -8.83 11.46
CA GLN A 43 -3.02 -7.66 10.59
C GLN A 43 -1.66 -6.97 10.46
N VAL A 44 -0.70 -7.26 11.35
CA VAL A 44 0.62 -6.60 11.39
C VAL A 44 1.31 -6.60 10.03
N ARG A 45 1.28 -7.71 9.31
CA ARG A 45 1.89 -7.81 7.98
C ARG A 45 1.26 -6.81 6.99
N GLN A 46 -0.06 -6.72 6.97
CA GLN A 46 -0.77 -5.85 6.03
C GLN A 46 -0.47 -4.39 6.36
N VAL A 47 -0.64 -3.99 7.62
CA VAL A 47 -0.39 -2.62 8.09
C VAL A 47 1.06 -2.19 7.86
N ALA A 48 2.02 -3.05 8.19
CA ALA A 48 3.44 -2.75 7.98
C ALA A 48 3.79 -2.48 6.51
N ILE A 49 3.16 -3.20 5.57
CA ILE A 49 3.43 -3.03 4.15
C ILE A 49 2.71 -1.80 3.61
N MET A 50 1.40 -1.72 3.81
CA MET A 50 0.54 -0.70 3.20
C MET A 50 0.83 0.71 3.71
N ASP A 51 1.09 0.86 5.01
CA ASP A 51 1.17 2.19 5.64
C ASP A 51 2.61 2.72 5.75
N PHE A 52 3.60 1.82 5.65
CA PHE A 52 4.99 2.13 6.00
C PHE A 52 6.07 1.61 5.04
N ALA A 53 5.80 0.57 4.24
CA ALA A 53 6.81 0.01 3.32
C ALA A 53 6.60 0.46 1.86
N LEU A 54 5.35 0.73 1.47
CA LEU A 54 5.06 1.27 0.16
C LEU A 54 5.56 2.72 0.04
N PRO A 55 6.15 3.09 -1.10
CA PRO A 55 6.54 4.47 -1.36
C PRO A 55 5.29 5.36 -1.57
N ASP A 56 5.44 6.66 -1.30
CA ASP A 56 4.33 7.63 -1.38
C ASP A 56 3.64 7.63 -2.77
N ASP A 57 4.38 7.35 -3.84
CA ASP A 57 3.83 7.27 -5.19
C ASP A 57 2.88 6.10 -5.43
N ALA A 58 2.89 5.08 -4.56
CA ALA A 58 1.89 4.02 -4.55
C ALA A 58 0.54 4.50 -3.96
N GLN A 59 0.58 5.40 -2.97
CA GLN A 59 -0.63 5.97 -2.39
C GLN A 59 -1.31 6.96 -3.33
N ASP A 60 -0.52 7.71 -4.11
CA ASP A 60 -1.03 8.58 -5.17
C ASP A 60 -1.75 7.78 -6.27
N GLU A 61 -1.19 6.62 -6.67
CA GLU A 61 -1.79 5.74 -7.69
C GLU A 61 -3.18 5.26 -7.25
N ASP A 62 -3.31 4.84 -5.98
CA ASP A 62 -4.60 4.44 -5.41
C ASP A 62 -5.59 5.61 -5.37
N ALA A 63 -5.15 6.80 -4.99
CA ALA A 63 -6.00 7.99 -4.97
C ALA A 63 -6.49 8.41 -6.37
N GLU A 64 -5.64 8.31 -7.39
CA GLU A 64 -6.00 8.54 -8.79
C GLU A 64 -7.06 7.52 -9.28
N ILE A 65 -6.89 6.24 -8.91
CA ILE A 65 -7.86 5.18 -9.23
C ILE A 65 -9.20 5.46 -8.56
N VAL A 66 -9.21 5.80 -7.27
CA VAL A 66 -10.44 6.13 -6.53
C VAL A 66 -11.15 7.33 -7.15
N ALA A 67 -10.41 8.42 -7.44
CA ALA A 67 -10.99 9.61 -8.06
C ALA A 67 -11.60 9.32 -9.44
N ARG A 68 -10.96 8.44 -10.23
CA ARG A 68 -11.49 8.00 -11.53
C ARG A 68 -12.82 7.26 -11.37
N ILE A 69 -12.89 6.31 -10.42
CA ILE A 69 -14.11 5.56 -10.12
C ILE A 69 -15.23 6.52 -9.66
N ASP A 70 -14.93 7.44 -8.74
CA ASP A 70 -15.87 8.45 -8.24
C ASP A 70 -16.38 9.39 -9.36
N SER A 71 -15.56 9.63 -10.39
CA SER A 71 -15.94 10.42 -11.57
C SER A 71 -16.84 9.65 -12.56
N GLY A 72 -17.09 8.37 -12.32
CA GLY A 72 -17.90 7.51 -13.19
C GLY A 72 -17.11 6.84 -14.31
N ASP A 73 -15.78 6.84 -14.26
CA ASP A 73 -14.93 6.06 -15.16
C ASP A 73 -14.50 4.74 -14.49
N TRP A 74 -15.20 3.67 -14.86
CA TRP A 74 -15.01 2.32 -14.31
C TRP A 74 -14.10 1.47 -15.21
N THR A 75 -13.38 2.10 -16.14
CA THR A 75 -12.48 1.39 -17.06
C THR A 75 -11.43 0.60 -16.30
N GLY A 76 -11.37 -0.70 -16.56
CA GLY A 76 -10.43 -1.62 -15.92
C GLY A 76 -10.85 -2.10 -14.53
N VAL A 77 -12.00 -1.66 -14.01
CA VAL A 77 -12.60 -2.25 -12.80
C VAL A 77 -13.28 -3.56 -13.20
N VAL A 78 -12.99 -4.62 -12.45
CA VAL A 78 -13.57 -5.94 -12.67
C VAL A 78 -14.20 -6.45 -11.38
N HIS A 79 -15.25 -7.26 -11.53
CA HIS A 79 -15.77 -8.09 -10.46
C HIS A 79 -14.74 -9.15 -10.05
N GLU A 80 -14.97 -9.80 -8.91
CA GLU A 80 -14.11 -10.88 -8.41
C GLU A 80 -13.96 -12.04 -9.40
N ASP A 81 -14.97 -12.28 -10.24
CA ASP A 81 -14.95 -13.28 -11.31
C ASP A 81 -14.22 -12.82 -12.59
N GLY A 82 -13.64 -11.61 -12.58
CA GLY A 82 -12.91 -11.01 -13.68
C GLY A 82 -13.78 -10.36 -14.75
N THR A 83 -15.11 -10.32 -14.58
CA THR A 83 -15.99 -9.64 -15.53
C THR A 83 -15.89 -8.12 -15.37
N PRO A 84 -15.84 -7.33 -16.46
CA PRO A 84 -15.78 -5.87 -16.36
C PRO A 84 -17.01 -5.28 -15.69
N VAL A 85 -16.80 -4.32 -14.78
CA VAL A 85 -17.90 -3.55 -14.21
C VAL A 85 -18.39 -2.55 -15.27
N THR A 86 -19.71 -2.52 -15.49
CA THR A 86 -20.34 -1.56 -16.39
C THR A 86 -21.20 -0.60 -15.55
N PRO A 87 -21.13 0.73 -15.76
CA PRO A 87 -21.99 1.70 -15.07
C PRO A 87 -23.49 1.47 -15.30
#